data_AF-A0A3E0MWG3-F1
#
_entry.id   AF-A0A3E0MWG3-F1
#
_cell.length_a   1.000
_cell.length_b   1.000
_cell.length_c   1.000
_cell.angle_alpha   90.00
_cell.angle_beta   90.00
_cell.angle_gamma   90.00
#
_symmetry.space_group_name_H-M   'P 1'
#
loop_
_entity.id
_entity.type
_entity.pdbx_description
1 polymer ?
#
loop_
_entity_poly.entity_id
_entity_poly.type
_entity_poly.pdbx_seq_one_letter_code
_entity_poly.pdbx_strand_id
1 'polypeptide(L)'
;MMIIYNGPSLLDGKPIVVIATKKSGNAKTGDMVQTYILCRDIDPRDANKRGDDYSICGNCKHRGTATDDPTRKLAKNRSCYVNIGQGVLIVWKAFQRGAYDAITGHDNIAAIGAGRMVRLGTYGDPSAVPAWIWESLLSQADGWTGYSHQADVAGADYRPDMVMRSADTEQEARDAWQNGERTFRVVANVSDIIAGREILCPASKEAGQRVQCHDCKLCAGSSIAAKSIAIPAHGAGATHFTA
;
A
#
# COMPACT_ATOMS: atom_id res chain seq x y z
N MET A 1 -0.08 -19.02 2.56
CA MET A 1 -0.61 -17.64 2.69
C MET A 1 -1.92 -17.75 3.44
N MET A 2 -2.37 -16.71 4.13
CA MET A 2 -3.55 -16.79 4.99
C MET A 2 -4.49 -15.64 4.70
N ILE A 3 -5.80 -15.88 4.80
CA ILE A 3 -6.82 -14.83 4.80
C ILE A 3 -6.87 -14.28 6.23
N ILE A 4 -6.60 -12.99 6.40
CA ILE A 4 -6.71 -12.31 7.70
C ILE A 4 -7.96 -11.43 7.78
N TYR A 5 -8.59 -11.12 6.65
CA TYR A 5 -9.86 -10.41 6.57
C TYR A 5 -10.63 -10.87 5.32
N ASN A 6 -11.95 -11.05 5.45
CA ASN A 6 -12.87 -11.31 4.34
C ASN A 6 -14.22 -10.69 4.71
N GLY A 7 -14.48 -9.49 4.20
CA GLY A 7 -15.58 -8.66 4.67
C GLY A 7 -15.78 -7.41 3.81
N PRO A 8 -16.68 -6.51 4.21
CA PRO A 8 -16.95 -5.27 3.46
C PRO A 8 -15.73 -4.34 3.48
N SER A 9 -15.48 -3.65 2.38
CA SER A 9 -14.59 -2.49 2.37
C SER A 9 -15.19 -1.37 3.20
N LEU A 10 -14.34 -0.68 3.96
CA LEU A 10 -14.75 0.54 4.65
C LEU A 10 -14.99 1.73 3.70
N LEU A 11 -14.54 1.63 2.44
CA LEU A 11 -14.68 2.69 1.45
C LEU A 11 -16.06 2.70 0.79
N ASP A 12 -16.63 1.53 0.52
CA ASP A 12 -17.88 1.41 -0.25
C ASP A 12 -18.78 0.23 0.16
N GLY A 13 -18.42 -0.52 1.22
CA GLY A 13 -19.17 -1.68 1.69
C GLY A 13 -19.07 -2.93 0.81
N LYS A 14 -18.39 -2.87 -0.35
CA LYS A 14 -18.27 -4.03 -1.25
C LYS A 14 -17.28 -5.07 -0.71
N PRO A 15 -17.43 -6.36 -1.06
CA PRO A 15 -16.61 -7.41 -0.49
C PRO A 15 -15.14 -7.30 -0.94
N ILE A 16 -14.24 -7.25 0.04
CA ILE A 16 -12.79 -7.33 -0.13
C ILE A 16 -12.21 -8.46 0.71
N VAL A 17 -10.99 -8.87 0.37
CA VAL A 17 -10.22 -9.88 1.12
C VAL A 17 -8.81 -9.39 1.35
N VAL A 18 -8.25 -9.67 2.53
CA VAL A 18 -6.85 -9.39 2.87
C VAL A 18 -6.10 -10.70 3.03
N ILE A 19 -5.06 -10.87 2.23
CA ILE A 19 -4.17 -12.04 2.24
C ILE A 19 -2.80 -11.65 2.77
N ALA A 20 -2.33 -12.33 3.82
CA ALA A 20 -0.97 -12.21 4.34
C ALA A 20 -0.07 -13.35 3.86
N THR A 21 1.16 -13.02 3.43
CA THR A 21 2.15 -13.99 2.96
C THR A 21 3.39 -13.98 3.85
N LYS A 22 3.82 -15.16 4.33
CA LYS A 22 4.93 -15.31 5.28
C LYS A 22 6.32 -15.37 4.63
N LYS A 23 6.41 -15.59 3.31
CA LYS A 23 7.67 -15.69 2.57
C LYS A 23 7.63 -14.73 1.39
N SER A 24 8.67 -13.91 1.29
CA SER A 24 8.89 -12.99 0.18
C SER A 24 10.25 -13.29 -0.43
N GLY A 25 10.29 -13.72 -1.71
CA GLY A 25 11.52 -13.74 -2.51
C GLY A 25 11.83 -12.38 -3.15
N ASN A 26 11.15 -11.30 -2.73
CA ASN A 26 11.25 -9.99 -3.36
C ASN A 26 12.49 -9.25 -2.86
N ALA A 27 13.48 -9.11 -3.73
CA ALA A 27 14.74 -8.43 -3.44
C ALA A 27 14.57 -6.98 -2.93
N LYS A 28 13.49 -6.26 -3.30
CA LYS A 28 13.24 -4.86 -2.87
C LYS A 28 12.76 -4.74 -1.42
N THR A 29 12.10 -5.78 -0.89
CA THR A 29 11.48 -5.74 0.45
C THR A 29 12.12 -6.71 1.43
N GLY A 30 12.91 -7.67 0.96
CA GLY A 30 13.44 -8.76 1.80
C GLY A 30 12.33 -9.66 2.35
N ASP A 31 12.59 -10.30 3.49
CA ASP A 31 11.66 -11.27 4.13
C ASP A 31 10.57 -10.59 4.97
N MET A 32 9.88 -9.61 4.37
CA MET A 32 8.73 -8.96 4.97
C MET A 32 7.44 -9.74 4.73
N VAL A 33 6.54 -9.75 5.71
CA VAL A 33 5.15 -10.16 5.51
C VAL A 33 4.51 -9.23 4.49
N GLN A 34 4.04 -9.77 3.36
CA GLN A 34 3.31 -8.98 2.36
C GLN A 34 1.81 -9.12 2.61
N THR A 35 1.07 -8.01 2.57
CA THR A 35 -0.40 -8.01 2.68
C THR A 35 -1.04 -7.54 1.38
N TYR A 36 -1.92 -8.34 0.79
CA TYR A 36 -2.66 -8.02 -0.43
C TYR A 36 -4.13 -7.78 -0.09
N ILE A 37 -4.62 -6.58 -0.39
CA ILE A 37 -6.02 -6.18 -0.25
C ILE A 37 -6.64 -6.25 -1.64
N LEU A 38 -7.65 -7.09 -1.82
CA LEU A 38 -8.19 -7.45 -3.14
C LEU A 38 -9.72 -7.34 -3.16
N CYS A 39 -10.27 -6.85 -4.27
CA CYS A 39 -11.69 -7.07 -4.57
C CYS A 39 -11.94 -8.58 -4.57
N ARG A 40 -12.87 -9.05 -3.73
CA ARG A 40 -12.99 -10.48 -3.45
C ARG A 40 -13.29 -11.28 -4.72
N ASP A 41 -14.27 -10.79 -5.48
CA ASP A 41 -14.96 -11.57 -6.52
C ASP A 41 -14.61 -11.14 -7.95
N ILE A 42 -13.62 -10.25 -8.13
CA ILE A 42 -13.27 -9.65 -9.42
C ILE A 42 -11.78 -9.83 -9.70
N ASP A 43 -11.42 -10.29 -10.91
CA ASP A 43 -10.02 -10.34 -11.35
C ASP A 43 -9.40 -8.94 -11.16
N PRO A 44 -8.26 -8.82 -10.47
CA PRO A 44 -7.74 -7.51 -10.08
C PRO A 44 -7.39 -6.61 -11.28
N ARG A 45 -7.16 -7.19 -12.47
CA ARG A 45 -6.95 -6.42 -13.71
C ARG A 45 -8.27 -5.82 -14.20
N ASP A 46 -9.34 -6.60 -14.18
CA ASP A 46 -10.67 -6.16 -14.58
C ASP A 46 -11.21 -5.15 -13.57
N ALA A 47 -10.96 -5.38 -12.28
CA ALA A 47 -11.32 -4.44 -11.22
C ALA A 47 -10.68 -3.06 -11.45
N ASN A 48 -9.38 -3.02 -11.77
CA ASN A 48 -8.71 -1.77 -12.13
C ASN A 48 -9.24 -1.18 -13.44
N LYS A 49 -9.39 -2.00 -14.49
CA LYS A 49 -9.87 -1.55 -15.80
C LYS A 49 -11.23 -0.85 -15.69
N ARG A 50 -12.15 -1.40 -14.90
CA ARG A 50 -13.52 -0.89 -14.73
C ARG A 50 -13.67 0.11 -13.59
N GLY A 51 -12.63 0.31 -12.78
CA GLY A 51 -12.67 1.17 -11.60
C GLY A 51 -13.35 0.55 -10.37
N ASP A 52 -13.63 -0.75 -10.39
CA ASP A 52 -14.13 -1.51 -9.23
C ASP A 52 -13.07 -1.57 -8.12
N ASP A 53 -11.79 -1.32 -8.43
CA ASP A 53 -10.71 -1.22 -7.46
C ASP A 53 -10.82 0.00 -6.52
N TYR A 54 -11.86 0.83 -6.67
CA TYR A 54 -12.27 1.79 -5.62
C TYR A 54 -12.46 1.10 -4.27
N SER A 55 -13.01 -0.12 -4.23
CA SER A 55 -13.23 -0.83 -2.97
C SER A 55 -11.95 -1.13 -2.20
N ILE A 56 -10.77 -1.08 -2.83
CA ILE A 56 -9.48 -1.34 -2.18
C ILE A 56 -8.51 -0.17 -2.24
N CYS A 57 -8.71 0.80 -3.12
CA CYS A 57 -7.80 1.93 -3.34
C CYS A 57 -8.49 3.30 -3.22
N GLY A 58 -9.82 3.31 -3.07
CA GLY A 58 -10.67 4.50 -2.99
C GLY A 58 -10.35 5.55 -4.03
N ASN A 59 -10.07 6.76 -3.57
CA ASN A 59 -9.81 7.92 -4.42
C ASN A 59 -8.36 7.98 -4.98
N CYS A 60 -7.50 6.98 -4.73
CA CYS A 60 -6.10 6.99 -5.16
C CYS A 60 -5.97 7.30 -6.66
N LYS A 61 -5.34 8.43 -7.00
CA LYS A 61 -5.22 8.88 -8.41
C LYS A 61 -4.42 7.89 -9.26
N HIS A 62 -3.51 7.14 -8.64
CA HIS A 62 -2.65 6.19 -9.33
C HIS A 62 -3.36 4.96 -9.89
N ARG A 63 -4.64 4.72 -9.54
CA ARG A 63 -5.47 3.69 -10.18
C ARG A 63 -5.73 3.97 -11.66
N GLY A 64 -5.56 5.23 -12.08
CA GLY A 64 -5.84 5.67 -13.44
C GLY A 64 -7.34 5.91 -13.66
N THR A 65 -7.71 6.06 -14.93
CA THR A 65 -9.09 6.30 -15.35
C THR A 65 -9.68 5.01 -15.91
N ALA A 66 -10.84 4.59 -15.37
CA ALA A 66 -11.56 3.42 -15.85
C ALA A 66 -11.86 3.52 -17.36
N THR A 67 -11.94 2.37 -18.03
CA THR A 67 -12.18 2.30 -19.48
C THR A 67 -12.83 0.99 -19.89
N ASP A 68 -13.70 1.08 -20.89
CA ASP A 68 -14.36 -0.02 -21.60
C ASP A 68 -13.58 -0.55 -22.82
N ASP A 69 -12.53 0.17 -23.25
CA ASP A 69 -11.68 -0.16 -24.40
C ASP A 69 -11.28 -1.66 -24.41
N PRO A 70 -11.73 -2.45 -25.40
CA PRO A 70 -11.52 -3.90 -25.42
C PRO A 70 -10.05 -4.28 -25.58
N THR A 71 -9.21 -3.38 -26.11
CA THR A 71 -7.78 -3.64 -26.33
C THR A 71 -6.95 -3.48 -25.05
N ARG A 72 -7.47 -2.75 -24.06
CA ARG A 72 -6.78 -2.48 -22.80
C ARG A 72 -7.00 -3.59 -21.77
N LYS A 73 -5.92 -3.90 -21.05
CA LYS A 73 -5.90 -4.86 -19.93
C LYS A 73 -6.14 -4.21 -18.57
N LEU A 74 -5.97 -2.88 -18.47
CA LEU A 74 -5.99 -2.08 -17.25
C LEU A 74 -6.54 -0.67 -17.57
N ALA A 75 -6.76 0.14 -16.54
CA ALA A 75 -7.17 1.54 -16.64
C ALA A 75 -6.23 2.39 -17.52
N LYS A 76 -6.76 3.47 -18.09
CA LYS A 76 -5.99 4.51 -18.80
C LYS A 76 -5.15 5.30 -17.80
N ASN A 77 -3.96 5.76 -18.22
CA ASN A 77 -3.09 6.66 -17.45
C ASN A 77 -2.79 6.19 -16.01
N ARG A 78 -2.74 4.87 -15.79
CA ARG A 78 -2.42 4.29 -14.49
C ARG A 78 -0.95 4.51 -14.16
N SER A 79 -0.66 5.29 -13.11
CA SER A 79 0.71 5.57 -12.65
C SER A 79 1.18 4.68 -11.50
N CYS A 80 0.32 3.83 -10.94
CA CYS A 80 0.71 2.90 -9.87
C CYS A 80 1.81 1.93 -10.36
N TYR A 81 2.93 1.86 -9.64
CA TYR A 81 4.06 1.01 -10.02
C TYR A 81 3.80 -0.50 -9.88
N VAL A 82 2.73 -0.91 -9.17
CA VAL A 82 2.43 -2.32 -8.94
C VAL A 82 2.02 -2.99 -10.24
N ASN A 83 2.65 -4.13 -10.57
CA ASN A 83 2.25 -4.95 -11.70
C ASN A 83 1.11 -5.91 -11.30
N ILE A 84 -0.12 -5.53 -11.63
CA ILE A 84 -1.33 -6.29 -11.27
C ILE A 84 -1.35 -7.68 -11.92
N GLY A 85 -0.81 -7.82 -13.15
CA GLY A 85 -0.79 -9.08 -13.88
C GLY A 85 0.16 -10.14 -13.33
N GLN A 86 0.98 -9.81 -12.32
CA GLN A 86 1.95 -10.72 -11.71
C GLN A 86 1.50 -11.14 -10.30
N GLY A 87 2.22 -10.70 -9.25
CA GLY A 87 2.00 -11.17 -7.89
C GLY A 87 0.56 -11.01 -7.40
N VAL A 88 -0.10 -9.90 -7.76
CA VAL A 88 -1.50 -9.63 -7.39
C VAL A 88 -2.45 -10.67 -7.99
N LEU A 89 -2.37 -10.89 -9.31
CA LEU A 89 -3.19 -11.88 -10.00
C LEU A 89 -2.93 -13.30 -9.51
N ILE A 90 -1.67 -13.65 -9.22
CA ILE A 90 -1.31 -14.97 -8.68
C ILE A 90 -1.97 -15.19 -7.32
N VAL A 91 -1.87 -14.20 -6.42
CA VAL A 91 -2.47 -14.28 -5.08
C VAL A 91 -3.99 -14.42 -5.18
N TRP A 92 -4.65 -13.59 -6.00
CA TRP A 92 -6.09 -13.64 -6.21
C TRP A 92 -6.56 -14.98 -6.78
N LYS A 93 -5.90 -15.50 -7.84
CA LYS A 93 -6.27 -16.78 -8.44
C LYS A 93 -6.15 -17.95 -7.46
N ALA A 94 -5.16 -17.93 -6.57
CA ALA A 94 -5.02 -18.96 -5.55
C ALA A 94 -6.06 -18.83 -4.43
N PHE A 95 -6.43 -17.60 -4.04
CA PHE A 95 -7.58 -17.37 -3.16
C PHE A 95 -8.87 -17.96 -3.75
N GLN A 96 -9.15 -17.68 -5.03
CA GLN A 96 -10.32 -18.22 -5.74
C GLN A 96 -10.35 -19.75 -5.84
N ARG A 97 -9.19 -20.43 -5.72
CA ARG A 97 -9.12 -21.90 -5.64
C ARG A 97 -9.28 -22.45 -4.22
N GLY A 98 -9.52 -21.59 -3.22
CA GLY A 98 -9.61 -21.99 -1.81
C GLY A 98 -8.27 -22.39 -1.19
N ALA A 99 -7.15 -21.92 -1.73
CA ALA A 99 -5.81 -22.39 -1.33
C ALA A 99 -5.29 -21.79 0.00
N TYR A 100 -6.06 -20.94 0.68
CA TYR A 100 -5.62 -20.18 1.85
C TYR A 100 -6.54 -20.44 3.04
N ASP A 101 -5.93 -20.70 4.18
CA ASP A 101 -6.65 -20.85 5.44
C ASP A 101 -7.17 -19.49 5.92
N ALA A 102 -8.38 -19.48 6.48
CA ALA A 102 -8.93 -18.33 7.18
C ALA A 102 -8.37 -18.28 8.60
N ILE A 103 -7.74 -17.16 8.93
CA ILE A 103 -7.20 -16.90 10.26
C ILE A 103 -8.05 -15.82 10.92
N THR A 104 -8.58 -16.15 12.09
CA THR A 104 -9.44 -15.26 12.88
C THR A 104 -8.90 -15.14 14.30
N GLY A 105 -9.26 -14.04 14.97
CA GLY A 105 -8.85 -13.76 16.34
C GLY A 105 -7.50 -13.07 16.43
N HIS A 106 -7.37 -12.22 17.45
CA HIS A 106 -6.21 -11.36 17.67
C HIS A 106 -4.88 -12.15 17.69
N ASP A 107 -4.78 -13.15 18.56
CA ASP A 107 -3.53 -13.90 18.77
C ASP A 107 -3.05 -14.65 17.53
N ASN A 108 -3.98 -15.24 16.77
CA ASN A 108 -3.64 -15.97 15.56
C ASN A 108 -3.15 -15.03 14.45
N ILE A 109 -3.74 -13.84 14.33
CA ILE A 109 -3.29 -12.82 13.39
C ILE A 109 -1.93 -12.25 13.85
N ALA A 110 -1.74 -12.01 15.14
CA ALA A 110 -0.47 -11.56 15.72
C ALA A 110 0.69 -12.54 15.44
N ALA A 111 0.44 -13.84 15.54
CA ALA A 111 1.41 -14.89 15.21
C ALA A 111 1.86 -14.88 13.73
N ILE A 112 1.15 -14.18 12.84
CA ILE A 112 1.59 -13.97 11.46
C ILE A 112 2.67 -12.88 11.40
N GLY A 113 2.52 -11.80 12.15
CA GLY A 113 3.48 -10.69 12.19
C GLY A 113 4.66 -10.90 13.13
N ALA A 114 4.53 -11.81 14.10
CA ALA A 114 5.48 -12.03 15.19
C ALA A 114 6.95 -12.08 14.74
N GLY A 115 7.77 -11.18 15.29
CA GLY A 115 9.22 -11.12 15.05
C GLY A 115 9.62 -10.75 13.61
N ARG A 116 8.73 -10.08 12.86
CA ARG A 116 8.96 -9.76 11.44
C ARG A 116 8.53 -8.35 11.08
N MET A 117 9.14 -7.85 10.01
CA MET A 117 8.69 -6.64 9.35
C MET A 117 7.45 -6.91 8.50
N VAL A 118 6.46 -6.03 8.59
CA VAL A 118 5.18 -6.15 7.85
C VAL A 118 5.05 -5.03 6.82
N ARG A 119 4.68 -5.37 5.58
CA ARG A 119 4.33 -4.39 4.56
C ARG A 119 2.81 -4.32 4.41
N LEU A 120 2.23 -3.29 5.01
CA LEU A 120 0.83 -2.94 4.84
C LEU A 120 0.60 -2.45 3.40
N GLY A 121 -0.44 -2.96 2.74
CA GLY A 121 -0.79 -2.53 1.38
C GLY A 121 0.29 -2.85 0.34
N THR A 122 0.72 -4.11 0.22
CA THR A 122 1.54 -4.56 -0.93
C THR A 122 0.79 -4.30 -2.24
N TYR A 123 -0.52 -4.49 -2.20
CA TYR A 123 -1.48 -3.94 -3.14
C TYR A 123 -2.78 -3.61 -2.38
N GLY A 124 -3.46 -2.55 -2.81
CA GLY A 124 -4.56 -1.91 -2.09
C GLY A 124 -4.10 -1.04 -0.91
N ASP A 125 -5.02 -0.26 -0.37
CA ASP A 125 -4.81 0.75 0.67
C ASP A 125 -5.27 0.21 2.04
N PRO A 126 -4.41 0.24 3.09
CA PRO A 126 -4.76 -0.27 4.41
C PRO A 126 -6.02 0.33 5.01
N SER A 127 -6.33 1.59 4.69
CA SER A 127 -7.50 2.31 5.24
C SER A 127 -8.84 1.78 4.70
N ALA A 128 -8.82 0.89 3.71
CA ALA A 128 -10.02 0.17 3.25
C ALA A 128 -10.45 -0.98 4.19
N VAL A 129 -9.61 -1.31 5.17
CA VAL A 129 -9.77 -2.47 6.06
C VAL A 129 -9.86 -1.95 7.50
N PRO A 130 -10.73 -2.53 8.36
CA PRO A 130 -10.79 -2.16 9.78
C PRO A 130 -9.43 -2.23 10.49
N ALA A 131 -9.07 -1.18 11.22
CA ALA A 131 -7.75 -1.04 11.84
C ALA A 131 -7.39 -2.20 12.78
N TRP A 132 -8.37 -2.82 13.45
CA TRP A 132 -8.12 -3.93 14.37
C TRP A 132 -7.45 -5.15 13.70
N ILE A 133 -7.58 -5.30 12.39
CA ILE A 133 -6.84 -6.30 11.60
C ILE A 133 -5.35 -5.99 11.60
N TRP A 134 -5.00 -4.73 11.35
CA TRP A 134 -3.64 -4.25 11.35
C TRP A 134 -3.06 -4.22 12.76
N GLU A 135 -3.81 -3.73 13.75
CA GLU A 135 -3.41 -3.75 15.16
C GLU A 135 -3.04 -5.17 15.62
N SER A 136 -3.88 -6.15 15.27
CA SER A 136 -3.59 -7.55 15.57
C SER A 136 -2.31 -8.02 14.86
N LEU A 137 -2.20 -7.79 13.55
CA LEU A 137 -1.03 -8.22 12.76
C LEU A 137 0.28 -7.58 13.22
N LEU A 138 0.23 -6.34 13.71
CA LEU A 138 1.41 -5.57 14.09
C LEU A 138 1.80 -5.71 15.57
N SER A 139 0.90 -6.19 16.42
CA SER A 139 1.08 -6.27 17.88
C SER A 139 2.37 -6.97 18.35
N GLN A 140 2.89 -7.91 17.56
CA GLN A 140 4.13 -8.65 17.83
C GLN A 140 5.19 -8.49 16.73
N ALA A 141 4.97 -7.57 15.78
CA ALA A 141 5.87 -7.34 14.65
C ALA A 141 7.11 -6.53 15.05
N ASP A 142 8.22 -6.73 14.35
CA ASP A 142 9.47 -5.96 14.52
C ASP A 142 9.39 -4.54 13.94
N GLY A 143 8.29 -4.23 13.27
CA GLY A 143 8.00 -2.96 12.61
C GLY A 143 7.19 -3.16 11.32
N TRP A 144 6.87 -2.05 10.66
CA TRP A 144 6.09 -2.09 9.43
C TRP A 144 6.38 -0.93 8.49
N THR A 145 5.84 -1.05 7.28
CA THR A 145 5.74 0.06 6.33
C THR A 145 4.33 0.13 5.78
N GLY A 146 3.77 1.32 5.62
CA GLY A 146 2.45 1.52 5.04
C GLY A 146 2.24 2.94 4.53
N TYR A 147 1.35 3.07 3.56
CA TYR A 147 1.00 4.35 2.93
C TYR A 147 -0.50 4.37 2.68
N SER A 148 -1.13 5.54 2.73
CA SER A 148 -2.53 5.69 2.36
C SER A 148 -2.83 7.02 1.68
N HIS A 149 -3.69 6.99 0.67
CA HIS A 149 -4.30 8.18 0.05
C HIS A 149 -5.68 8.52 0.65
N GLN A 150 -6.15 7.77 1.64
CA GLN A 150 -7.56 7.83 2.07
C GLN A 150 -7.82 8.82 3.22
N ALA A 151 -6.89 9.73 3.50
CA ALA A 151 -7.00 10.68 4.61
C ALA A 151 -8.27 11.54 4.53
N ASP A 152 -8.72 11.86 3.32
CA ASP A 152 -9.90 12.70 3.08
C ASP A 152 -11.11 11.91 2.57
N VAL A 153 -11.09 10.57 2.67
CA VAL A 153 -12.19 9.71 2.23
C VAL A 153 -13.08 9.35 3.41
N ALA A 154 -14.34 9.79 3.37
CA ALA A 154 -15.31 9.44 4.39
C ALA A 154 -15.48 7.92 4.52
N GLY A 155 -15.47 7.42 5.75
CA GLY A 155 -15.60 6.00 6.06
C GLY A 155 -14.29 5.21 6.06
N ALA A 156 -13.22 5.72 5.45
CA ALA A 156 -11.91 5.08 5.52
C ALA A 156 -11.36 5.10 6.96
N ASP A 157 -10.72 4.00 7.38
CA ASP A 157 -10.03 3.91 8.67
C ASP A 157 -8.59 4.40 8.53
N TYR A 158 -8.46 5.70 8.29
CA TYR A 158 -7.16 6.34 8.08
C TYR A 158 -6.42 6.51 9.41
N ARG A 159 -5.29 5.80 9.53
CA ARG A 159 -4.46 5.74 10.75
C ARG A 159 -3.06 6.32 10.51
N PRO A 160 -2.87 7.65 10.66
CA PRO A 160 -1.58 8.28 10.41
C PRO A 160 -0.47 7.79 11.33
N ASP A 161 -0.81 7.18 12.47
CA ASP A 161 0.12 6.48 13.35
C ASP A 161 0.67 5.17 12.75
N MET A 162 -0.08 4.51 11.87
CA MET A 162 0.32 3.26 11.21
C MET A 162 0.86 3.47 9.80
N VAL A 163 0.32 4.44 9.05
CA VAL A 163 0.66 4.67 7.64
C VAL A 163 1.14 6.09 7.41
N MET A 164 2.07 6.26 6.47
CA MET A 164 2.42 7.58 5.96
C MET A 164 1.28 8.11 5.08
N ARG A 165 0.99 9.42 5.12
CA ARG A 165 0.15 10.04 4.10
C ARG A 165 0.85 9.98 2.75
N SER A 166 0.22 9.35 1.76
CA SER A 166 0.69 9.50 0.40
C SER A 166 0.38 10.91 -0.07
N ALA A 167 1.41 11.63 -0.51
CA ALA A 167 1.30 12.97 -1.06
C ALA A 167 1.78 12.95 -2.51
N ASP A 168 1.08 13.71 -3.32
CA ASP A 168 1.24 13.75 -4.75
C ASP A 168 1.68 15.12 -5.24
N THR A 169 1.49 16.15 -4.43
CA THR A 169 1.96 17.52 -4.64
C THR A 169 2.73 18.02 -3.42
N GLU A 170 3.49 19.11 -3.58
CA GLU A 170 4.11 19.80 -2.44
C GLU A 170 3.07 20.36 -1.46
N GLN A 171 1.96 20.90 -1.98
CA GLN A 171 0.90 21.47 -1.14
C GLN A 171 0.27 20.42 -0.23
N GLU A 172 -0.11 19.26 -0.78
CA GLU A 172 -0.66 18.14 0.00
C GLU A 172 0.31 17.69 1.10
N ALA A 173 1.62 17.66 0.80
CA ALA A 173 2.60 17.29 1.80
C ALA A 173 2.70 18.32 2.92
N ARG A 174 2.66 19.61 2.59
CA ARG A 174 2.66 20.69 3.58
C ARG A 174 1.43 20.66 4.47
N ASP A 175 0.25 20.40 3.89
CA ASP A 175 -1.01 20.30 4.63
C ASP A 175 -0.98 19.11 5.60
N ALA A 176 -0.48 17.96 5.15
CA ALA A 176 -0.27 16.79 6.01
C ALA A 176 0.67 17.10 7.20
N TRP A 177 1.79 17.78 6.95
CA TRP A 177 2.75 18.13 8.01
C TRP A 177 2.18 19.11 9.03
N GLN A 178 1.29 20.02 8.62
CA GLN A 178 0.58 20.92 9.53
C GLN A 178 -0.32 20.14 10.50
N ASN A 179 -0.82 18.99 10.07
CA ASN A 179 -1.61 18.06 10.90
C ASN A 179 -0.74 17.08 11.71
N GLY A 180 0.59 17.24 11.69
CA GLY A 180 1.52 16.34 12.38
C GLY A 180 1.71 14.98 11.71
N GLU A 181 1.23 14.82 10.48
CA GLU A 181 1.36 13.57 9.72
C GLU A 181 2.72 13.53 9.01
N ARG A 182 3.26 12.32 8.85
CA ARG A 182 4.44 12.08 8.01
C ARG A 182 3.99 11.69 6.61
N THR A 183 4.69 12.17 5.60
CA THR A 183 4.32 11.93 4.19
C THR A 183 5.29 11.00 3.48
N PHE A 184 4.75 10.26 2.52
CA PHE A 184 5.52 9.66 1.44
C PHE A 184 5.13 10.36 0.14
N ARG A 185 6.02 11.19 -0.39
CA ARG A 185 5.77 11.97 -1.59
C ARG A 185 6.49 11.41 -2.81
N VAL A 186 5.76 11.24 -3.91
CA VAL A 186 6.39 10.98 -5.21
C VAL A 186 6.76 12.32 -5.83
N VAL A 187 7.99 12.45 -6.30
CA VAL A 187 8.52 13.68 -6.91
C VAL A 187 8.98 13.44 -8.34
N ALA A 188 9.07 14.50 -9.14
CA ALA A 188 9.62 14.38 -10.49
C ALA A 188 11.15 14.25 -10.43
N ASN A 189 11.81 15.07 -9.60
CA ASN A 189 13.26 15.15 -9.48
C ASN A 189 13.71 15.17 -8.01
N VAL A 190 14.96 14.75 -7.77
CA VAL A 190 15.59 14.83 -6.44
C VAL A 190 15.69 16.28 -5.94
N SER A 191 15.79 17.25 -6.86
CA SER A 191 15.79 18.68 -6.54
C SER A 191 14.46 19.18 -5.94
N ASP A 192 13.37 18.45 -6.14
CA ASP A 192 12.04 18.84 -5.67
C ASP A 192 11.81 18.45 -4.20
N ILE A 193 12.78 17.78 -3.57
CA ILE A 193 12.72 17.33 -2.18
C ILE A 193 12.88 18.53 -1.24
N ILE A 194 11.97 18.64 -0.27
CA ILE A 194 11.92 19.79 0.64
C ILE A 194 12.88 19.57 1.80
N ALA A 195 14.02 20.24 1.73
CA ALA A 195 15.05 20.19 2.75
C ALA A 195 14.48 20.51 4.14
N GLY A 196 14.92 19.75 5.15
CA GLY A 196 14.48 19.90 6.54
C GLY A 196 13.19 19.14 6.89
N ARG A 197 12.28 18.91 5.93
CA ARG A 197 11.04 18.15 6.15
C ARG A 197 11.07 16.75 5.56
N GLU A 198 11.68 16.59 4.40
CA GLU A 198 11.77 15.34 3.68
C GLU A 198 13.22 14.84 3.58
N ILE A 199 13.36 13.54 3.32
CA ILE A 199 14.60 12.92 2.87
C ILE A 199 14.33 12.04 1.65
N LEU A 200 15.33 11.94 0.77
CA LEU A 200 15.31 10.97 -0.32
C LEU A 200 15.24 9.55 0.25
N CYS A 201 14.31 8.75 -0.25
CA CYS A 201 14.16 7.35 0.13
C CYS A 201 15.50 6.61 0.05
N PRO A 202 16.06 6.11 1.18
CA PRO A 202 17.37 5.46 1.18
C PRO A 202 17.46 4.20 0.30
N ALA A 203 16.32 3.56 0.02
CA ALA A 203 16.21 2.38 -0.84
C ALA A 203 16.08 2.72 -2.34
N SER A 204 16.01 4.00 -2.70
CA SER A 204 15.89 4.43 -4.10
C SER A 204 17.21 4.28 -4.86
N LYS A 205 17.14 4.22 -6.19
CA LYS A 205 18.34 4.14 -7.04
C LYS A 205 19.19 5.40 -6.93
N GLU A 206 18.53 6.54 -6.84
CA GLU A 206 19.13 7.87 -6.70
C GLU A 206 19.87 8.02 -5.38
N ALA A 207 19.44 7.30 -4.33
CA ALA A 207 20.14 7.21 -3.06
C ALA A 207 21.25 6.14 -3.05
N GLY A 208 21.49 5.43 -4.16
CA GLY A 208 22.46 4.33 -4.26
C GLY A 208 21.97 2.99 -3.69
N GLN A 209 20.66 2.83 -3.47
CA GLN A 209 20.05 1.59 -2.92
C GLN A 209 20.72 1.14 -1.62
N ARG A 210 21.00 2.07 -0.72
CA ARG A 210 21.83 1.88 0.48
C ARG A 210 21.27 0.87 1.49
N VAL A 211 19.95 0.65 1.48
CA VAL A 211 19.25 -0.17 2.47
C VAL A 211 17.97 -0.75 1.89
N GLN A 212 17.54 -1.90 2.41
CA GLN A 212 16.24 -2.51 2.07
C GLN A 212 15.14 -2.03 3.02
N CYS A 213 13.88 -2.13 2.60
CA CYS A 213 12.75 -1.64 3.42
C CYS A 213 12.68 -2.30 4.82
N HIS A 214 13.03 -3.59 4.93
CA HIS A 214 13.00 -4.31 6.22
C HIS A 214 14.02 -3.77 7.24
N ASP A 215 15.16 -3.25 6.77
CA ASP A 215 16.19 -2.66 7.64
C ASP A 215 15.94 -1.17 7.86
N CYS A 216 15.36 -0.48 6.86
CA CYS A 216 15.15 0.97 6.89
C CYS A 216 14.07 1.39 7.91
N LYS A 217 12.91 0.71 7.89
CA LYS A 217 11.78 0.92 8.83
C LYS A 217 11.18 2.34 8.90
N LEU A 218 11.60 3.27 8.03
CA LEU A 218 11.18 4.68 8.11
C LEU A 218 9.71 4.93 7.75
N CYS A 219 9.06 4.04 7.02
CA CYS A 219 7.69 4.26 6.50
C CYS A 219 6.59 3.76 7.45
N ALA A 220 6.79 3.86 8.76
CA ALA A 220 5.89 3.36 9.80
C ALA A 220 4.86 4.42 10.30
N GLY A 221 4.43 5.35 9.43
CA GLY A 221 3.54 6.45 9.85
C GLY A 221 4.18 7.35 10.92
N SER A 222 3.36 7.98 11.76
CA SER A 222 3.81 8.82 12.89
C SER A 222 4.18 8.05 14.15
N SER A 223 4.17 6.70 14.12
CA SER A 223 4.66 5.87 15.24
C SER A 223 6.14 6.08 15.58
N ILE A 224 6.91 6.71 14.68
CA ILE A 224 8.31 7.06 14.88
C ILE A 224 8.56 8.54 14.62
N ALA A 225 9.49 9.14 15.37
CA ALA A 225 9.97 10.50 15.13
C ALA A 225 11.04 10.50 14.02
N ALA A 226 10.60 10.66 12.76
CA ALA A 226 11.50 10.74 11.60
C ALA A 226 10.97 11.72 10.54
N LYS A 227 11.84 12.13 9.61
CA LYS A 227 11.45 12.98 8.48
C LYS A 227 10.51 12.26 7.52
N SER A 228 9.73 13.03 6.78
CA SER A 228 8.93 12.52 5.66
C SER A 228 9.84 11.97 4.55
N ILE A 229 9.31 11.10 3.71
CA ILE A 229 10.05 10.42 2.65
C ILE A 229 9.62 10.98 1.30
N ALA A 230 10.60 11.31 0.46
CA ALA A 230 10.36 11.62 -0.94
C ALA A 230 11.08 10.62 -1.84
N ILE A 231 10.47 10.28 -2.98
CA ILE A 231 11.08 9.38 -3.97
C ILE A 231 10.74 9.84 -5.39
N PRO A 232 11.72 9.86 -6.31
CA PRO A 232 11.42 10.05 -7.71
C PRO A 232 10.47 8.98 -8.26
N ALA A 233 9.58 9.39 -9.17
CA ALA A 233 8.67 8.45 -9.85
C ALA A 233 9.46 7.33 -10.54
N HIS A 234 9.06 6.07 -10.31
CA HIS A 234 9.78 4.91 -10.83
C HIS A 234 8.84 3.74 -11.14
N GLY A 235 9.37 2.77 -11.89
CA GLY A 235 8.61 1.60 -12.34
C GLY A 235 7.77 1.89 -13.57
N ALA A 236 6.96 0.90 -13.99
CA ALA A 236 6.25 0.94 -15.26
C ALA A 236 5.21 2.07 -15.38
N GLY A 237 4.72 2.60 -14.25
CA GLY A 237 3.74 3.69 -14.22
C GLY A 237 4.35 5.09 -14.20
N ALA A 238 5.68 5.23 -14.13
CA ALA A 238 6.34 6.53 -13.98
C ALA A 238 6.04 7.50 -15.13
N THR A 239 5.84 6.99 -16.35
CA THR A 239 5.48 7.79 -17.53
C THR A 239 4.10 8.44 -17.46
N HIS A 240 3.25 8.00 -16.52
CA HIS A 240 1.92 8.55 -16.29
C HIS A 240 1.85 9.38 -15.00
N PHE A 241 2.98 9.59 -14.33
CA PHE A 241 3.03 10.44 -13.16
C PHE A 241 2.94 11.92 -13.56
N THR A 242 2.08 12.66 -12.87
CA THR A 242 1.96 14.11 -12.93
C THR A 242 2.06 14.64 -11.51
N ALA A 243 3.09 15.45 -11.27
CA ALA A 243 3.35 16.18 -10.02
C ALA A 243 2.42 17.39 -9.90
#